data_AF-A0A6G4EDE8-F1
#
_entry.id   AF-A0A6G4EDE8-F1
#
_cell.length_a   1.000
_cell.length_b   1.000
_cell.length_c   1.000
_cell.angle_alpha   90.00
_cell.angle_beta   90.00
_cell.angle_gamma   90.00
#
_symmetry.space_group_name_H-M   'P 1'
#
loop_
_entity.id
_entity.type
_entity.pdbx_description
1 polymer ?
#
loop_
_entity_poly.entity_id
_entity_poly.type
_entity_poly.pdbx_seq_one_letter_code
_entity_poly.pdbx_strand_id
1 'polypeptide(L)'
;MLKKDLLKLIESVEDDKDIDELIKDSDLAKSLQYSGLTLEAFKEKIKNDKEFRSYIESENDKYHNKALKTWKENNLEKELEPFISEKYPDLVTDPVKKEAAEAKKEIEKLKAEMARKDLLSEATKYALEKKLPVKFVEKLLGEDFESTKTNLDSFGEEWSKGLESLVDEKMKQSSYVPGGNNPDGSKMSIGASIATQNNNTSSVQNDPWAK
;
A
#
# COMPACT_ATOMS: atom_id res chain seq x y z
N MET A 1 48.67 -67.19 -7.69
CA MET A 1 50.13 -67.37 -7.84
C MET A 1 50.75 -67.58 -6.47
N LEU A 2 51.59 -68.60 -6.29
CA LEU A 2 52.33 -68.77 -5.02
C LEU A 2 53.64 -67.98 -5.06
N LYS A 3 54.15 -67.60 -3.89
CA LYS A 3 55.43 -66.86 -3.75
C LYS A 3 56.58 -67.52 -4.52
N LYS A 4 56.63 -68.85 -4.54
CA LYS A 4 57.67 -69.64 -5.23
C LYS A 4 57.60 -69.48 -6.75
N ASP A 5 56.40 -69.32 -7.31
CA ASP A 5 56.20 -69.17 -8.75
C ASP A 5 56.54 -67.75 -9.20
N LEU A 6 56.25 -66.75 -8.37
CA LEU A 6 56.62 -65.35 -8.62
C LEU A 6 58.15 -65.17 -8.60
N LEU A 7 58.83 -65.78 -7.63
CA LEU A 7 60.29 -65.74 -7.54
C LEU A 7 60.97 -66.34 -8.77
N LYS A 8 60.49 -67.48 -9.27
CA LYS A 8 61.04 -68.11 -10.49
C LYS A 8 60.87 -67.24 -11.73
N LEU A 9 59.75 -66.52 -11.83
CA LEU A 9 59.47 -65.64 -12.96
C LEU A 9 60.41 -64.42 -12.95
N ILE A 10 60.63 -63.84 -11.77
CA ILE A 10 61.53 -62.70 -11.55
C ILE A 10 63.00 -63.09 -11.74
N GLU A 11 63.43 -64.27 -11.25
CA GLU A 11 64.83 -64.76 -11.42
C GLU A 11 65.22 -65.01 -12.89
N SER A 12 64.26 -65.19 -13.78
CA SER A 12 64.50 -65.49 -15.20
C SER A 12 64.67 -64.25 -16.10
N VAL A 13 64.56 -63.04 -15.54
CA VAL A 13 64.49 -61.79 -16.30
C VAL A 13 65.48 -60.75 -15.76
N GLU A 14 66.00 -59.89 -16.65
CA GLU A 14 66.89 -58.77 -16.32
C GLU A 14 66.20 -57.73 -15.43
N ASP A 15 66.97 -57.11 -14.52
CA ASP A 15 66.46 -56.19 -13.49
C ASP A 15 65.71 -54.95 -14.03
N ASP A 16 65.93 -54.60 -15.30
CA ASP A 16 65.38 -53.40 -15.94
C ASP A 16 64.09 -53.64 -16.76
N LYS A 17 63.52 -54.86 -16.75
CA LYS A 17 62.29 -55.15 -17.50
C LYS A 17 61.02 -54.75 -16.76
N ASP A 18 59.99 -54.42 -17.54
CA ASP A 18 58.67 -54.05 -17.04
C ASP A 18 57.96 -55.25 -16.39
N ILE A 19 57.62 -55.08 -15.11
CA ILE A 19 56.92 -56.08 -14.29
C ILE A 19 55.49 -56.30 -14.80
N ASP A 20 54.86 -55.26 -15.38
CA ASP A 20 53.48 -55.33 -15.88
C ASP A 20 53.38 -56.25 -17.11
N GLU A 21 54.37 -56.23 -18.01
CA GLU A 21 54.43 -57.16 -19.15
C GLU A 21 54.69 -58.60 -18.70
N LEU A 22 55.53 -58.77 -17.69
CA LEU A 22 55.91 -60.06 -17.11
C LEU A 22 54.72 -60.78 -16.45
N ILE A 23 53.86 -60.03 -15.77
CA ILE A 23 52.72 -60.57 -15.03
C ILE A 23 51.47 -60.64 -15.91
N LYS A 24 51.44 -59.99 -17.07
CA LYS A 24 50.28 -59.89 -17.98
C LYS A 24 49.63 -61.22 -18.34
N ASP A 25 50.44 -62.26 -18.58
CA ASP A 25 49.95 -63.60 -18.94
C ASP A 25 49.81 -64.54 -17.72
N SER A 26 50.18 -64.07 -16.53
CA SER A 26 50.10 -64.85 -15.30
C SER A 26 48.66 -65.13 -14.88
N ASP A 27 48.46 -66.18 -14.09
CA ASP A 27 47.17 -66.49 -13.48
C ASP A 27 46.64 -65.36 -12.57
N LEU A 28 47.52 -64.48 -12.09
CA LEU A 28 47.15 -63.31 -11.28
C LEU A 28 46.54 -62.21 -12.14
N ALA A 29 47.16 -61.88 -13.28
CA ALA A 29 46.59 -60.90 -14.22
C ALA A 29 45.31 -61.43 -14.87
N LYS A 30 45.29 -62.72 -15.23
CA LYS A 30 44.07 -63.39 -15.69
C LYS A 30 42.99 -63.36 -14.62
N SER A 31 43.28 -63.70 -13.36
CA SER A 31 42.27 -63.66 -12.30
C SER A 31 41.76 -62.26 -12.00
N LEU A 32 42.59 -61.22 -12.15
CA LEU A 32 42.16 -59.82 -12.04
C LEU A 32 41.32 -59.36 -13.24
N GLN A 33 41.57 -59.89 -14.44
CA GLN A 33 40.70 -59.69 -15.59
C GLN A 33 39.36 -60.39 -15.42
N TYR A 34 39.36 -61.62 -14.89
CA TYR A 34 38.16 -62.41 -14.58
C TYR A 34 37.39 -61.91 -13.35
N SER A 35 38.04 -61.22 -12.39
CA SER A 35 37.39 -60.73 -11.16
C SER A 35 36.43 -59.56 -11.39
N GLY A 36 36.35 -59.05 -12.62
CA GLY A 36 35.35 -58.06 -13.02
C GLY A 36 35.78 -56.61 -12.82
N LEU A 37 37.08 -56.35 -12.62
CA LEU A 37 37.64 -54.99 -12.57
C LEU A 37 37.91 -54.36 -13.94
N THR A 38 37.58 -55.04 -15.04
CA THR A 38 37.72 -54.50 -16.39
C THR A 38 36.45 -53.72 -16.80
N LEU A 39 36.61 -52.71 -17.67
CA LEU A 39 35.50 -51.86 -18.13
C LEU A 39 34.38 -52.69 -18.81
N GLU A 40 34.77 -53.72 -19.55
CA GLU A 40 33.82 -54.61 -20.23
C GLU A 40 33.05 -55.51 -19.26
N ALA A 41 33.72 -56.06 -18.24
CA ALA A 41 33.03 -56.82 -17.20
C ALA A 41 32.10 -55.94 -16.34
N PHE A 42 32.45 -54.66 -16.14
CA PHE A 42 31.58 -53.69 -15.47
C PHE A 42 30.33 -53.36 -16.32
N LYS A 43 30.51 -53.10 -17.64
CA LYS A 43 29.40 -52.92 -18.58
C LYS A 43 28.50 -54.16 -18.64
N GLU A 44 29.09 -55.35 -18.61
CA GLU A 44 28.37 -56.61 -18.61
C GLU A 44 27.59 -56.82 -17.31
N LYS A 45 28.18 -56.51 -16.15
CA LYS A 45 27.46 -56.51 -14.86
C LYS A 45 26.31 -55.52 -14.82
N ILE A 46 26.47 -54.32 -15.37
CA ILE A 46 25.34 -53.35 -15.46
C ILE A 46 24.20 -53.90 -16.32
N LYS A 47 24.50 -54.69 -17.37
CA LYS A 47 23.47 -55.26 -18.24
C LYS A 47 22.80 -56.50 -17.65
N ASN A 48 23.57 -57.37 -17.01
CA ASN A 48 23.13 -58.71 -16.63
C ASN A 48 22.70 -58.82 -15.16
N ASP A 49 23.22 -57.96 -14.28
CA ASP A 49 22.90 -57.98 -12.85
C ASP A 49 21.91 -56.87 -12.48
N LYS A 50 20.69 -57.28 -12.13
CA LYS A 50 19.60 -56.38 -11.80
C LYS A 50 19.85 -55.59 -10.50
N GLU A 51 20.44 -56.22 -9.48
CA GLU A 51 20.70 -55.57 -8.19
C GLU A 51 21.81 -54.52 -8.36
N PHE A 52 22.87 -54.86 -9.10
CA PHE A 52 23.95 -53.94 -9.42
C PHE A 52 23.47 -52.75 -10.25
N ARG A 53 22.67 -53.00 -11.31
CA ARG A 53 22.06 -51.94 -12.12
C ARG A 53 21.20 -51.01 -11.27
N SER A 54 20.36 -51.58 -10.39
CA SER A 54 19.48 -50.81 -9.51
C SER A 54 20.27 -49.93 -8.54
N TYR A 55 21.41 -50.40 -8.02
CA TYR A 55 22.28 -49.59 -7.15
C TYR A 55 22.90 -48.42 -7.92
N ILE A 56 23.49 -48.66 -9.09
CA ILE A 56 24.10 -47.62 -9.92
C ILE A 56 23.05 -46.60 -10.35
N GLU A 57 21.86 -47.04 -10.76
CA GLU A 57 20.74 -46.18 -11.14
C GLU A 57 20.29 -45.33 -9.96
N SER A 58 20.19 -45.90 -8.75
CA SER A 58 19.84 -45.14 -7.54
C SER A 58 20.87 -44.08 -7.16
N GLU A 59 22.16 -44.35 -7.36
CA GLU A 59 23.23 -43.40 -7.04
C GLU A 59 23.25 -42.28 -8.10
N ASN A 60 23.10 -42.64 -9.37
CA ASN A 60 23.00 -41.69 -10.48
C ASN A 60 21.76 -40.78 -10.29
N ASP A 61 20.62 -41.34 -9.87
CA ASP A 61 19.40 -40.58 -9.58
C ASP A 61 19.60 -39.57 -8.44
N LYS A 62 20.38 -39.88 -7.39
CA LYS A 62 20.69 -38.90 -6.35
C LYS A 62 21.46 -37.71 -6.91
N TYR A 63 22.48 -37.97 -7.74
CA TYR A 63 23.28 -36.92 -8.36
C TYR A 63 22.46 -36.10 -9.36
N HIS A 64 21.68 -36.75 -10.21
CA HIS A 64 20.79 -36.06 -11.16
C HIS A 64 19.71 -35.26 -10.45
N ASN A 65 19.08 -35.80 -9.41
CA ASN A 65 18.10 -35.04 -8.63
C ASN A 65 18.74 -33.84 -7.95
N LYS A 66 19.96 -33.96 -7.42
CA LYS A 66 20.68 -32.82 -6.83
C LYS A 66 21.04 -31.79 -7.89
N ALA A 67 21.60 -32.22 -9.03
CA ALA A 67 21.95 -31.35 -10.14
C ALA A 67 20.72 -30.63 -10.70
N LEU A 68 19.61 -31.35 -10.89
CA LEU A 68 18.33 -30.78 -11.32
C LEU A 68 17.76 -29.83 -10.28
N LYS A 69 17.87 -30.14 -8.99
CA LYS A 69 17.41 -29.24 -7.92
C LYS A 69 18.20 -27.93 -7.92
N THR A 70 19.54 -28.02 -7.96
CA THR A 70 20.41 -26.85 -8.04
C THR A 70 20.22 -26.07 -9.34
N TRP A 71 19.99 -26.76 -10.47
CA TRP A 71 19.69 -26.09 -11.73
C TRP A 71 18.35 -25.35 -11.65
N LYS A 72 17.29 -26.01 -11.13
CA LYS A 72 15.97 -25.41 -10.93
C LYS A 72 16.05 -24.18 -10.01
N GLU A 73 16.71 -24.29 -8.87
CA GLU A 73 16.87 -23.18 -7.92
C GLU A 73 17.59 -21.98 -8.54
N ASN A 74 18.57 -22.20 -9.42
CA ASN A 74 19.39 -21.10 -9.97
C ASN A 74 18.90 -20.52 -11.31
N ASN A 75 18.16 -21.31 -12.10
CA ASN A 75 17.85 -20.97 -13.50
C ASN A 75 16.35 -20.92 -13.80
N LEU A 76 15.50 -21.65 -13.06
CA LEU A 76 14.07 -21.75 -13.38
C LEU A 76 13.36 -20.40 -13.28
N GLU A 77 13.71 -19.60 -12.27
CA GLU A 77 13.16 -18.26 -12.07
C GLU A 77 13.59 -17.29 -13.19
N LYS A 78 14.85 -17.37 -13.63
CA LYS A 78 15.41 -16.53 -14.71
C LYS A 78 14.86 -16.87 -16.09
N GLU A 79 14.60 -18.15 -16.37
CA GLU A 79 13.99 -18.58 -17.64
C GLU A 79 12.47 -18.37 -17.67
N LEU A 80 11.79 -18.47 -16.52
CA LEU A 80 10.35 -18.21 -16.46
C LEU A 80 10.03 -16.71 -16.45
N GLU A 81 10.85 -15.84 -15.85
CA GLU A 81 10.62 -14.39 -15.81
C GLU A 81 10.22 -13.77 -17.17
N PRO A 82 10.96 -14.00 -18.28
CA PRO A 82 10.59 -13.44 -19.58
C PRO A 82 9.30 -14.06 -20.11
N PHE A 83 9.05 -15.35 -19.87
CA PHE A 83 7.87 -16.05 -20.37
C PHE A 83 6.58 -15.68 -19.61
N ILE A 84 6.67 -15.52 -18.29
CA ILE A 84 5.57 -15.05 -17.45
C ILE A 84 5.26 -13.59 -17.79
N SER A 85 6.29 -12.75 -17.97
CA SER A 85 6.11 -11.35 -18.39
C SER A 85 5.42 -11.24 -19.75
N GLU A 86 5.75 -12.11 -20.71
CA GLU A 86 5.19 -12.07 -22.05
C GLU A 86 3.76 -12.66 -22.13
N LYS A 87 3.52 -13.80 -21.46
CA LYS A 87 2.25 -14.54 -21.59
C LYS A 87 1.21 -14.17 -20.55
N TYR A 88 1.63 -13.73 -19.38
CA TYR A 88 0.74 -13.46 -18.25
C TYR A 88 1.14 -12.18 -17.49
N PRO A 89 1.08 -11.00 -18.15
CA PRO A 89 1.42 -9.72 -17.52
C PRO A 89 0.58 -9.42 -16.26
N ASP A 90 -0.65 -9.95 -16.18
CA ASP A 90 -1.56 -9.75 -15.04
C ASP A 90 -1.27 -10.70 -13.85
N LEU A 91 -0.55 -11.81 -14.09
CA LEU A 91 -0.21 -12.83 -13.07
C LEU A 91 1.23 -12.69 -12.53
N VAL A 92 2.01 -11.70 -12.95
CA VAL A 92 3.29 -11.35 -12.30
C VAL A 92 3.02 -10.66 -10.95
N THR A 93 2.32 -11.37 -10.07
CA THR A 93 2.04 -11.04 -8.68
C THR A 93 2.81 -12.02 -7.81
N ASP A 94 4.13 -11.85 -7.78
CA ASP A 94 4.95 -12.34 -6.68
C ASP A 94 4.33 -11.91 -5.35
N PRO A 95 4.36 -12.72 -4.28
CA PRO A 95 3.97 -12.29 -2.94
C PRO A 95 4.68 -10.99 -2.52
N VAL A 96 5.92 -10.78 -2.98
CA VAL A 96 6.70 -9.53 -2.82
C VAL A 96 6.10 -8.35 -3.60
N LYS A 97 5.57 -8.58 -4.81
CA LYS A 97 4.85 -7.55 -5.58
C LYS A 97 3.44 -7.30 -5.06
N LYS A 98 2.80 -8.28 -4.44
CA LYS A 98 1.51 -8.11 -3.75
C LYS A 98 1.68 -7.23 -2.50
N GLU A 99 2.68 -7.50 -1.67
CA GLU A 99 3.06 -6.60 -0.57
C GLU A 99 3.45 -5.22 -1.10
N ALA A 100 4.19 -5.13 -2.20
CA ALA A 100 4.51 -3.83 -2.80
C ALA A 100 3.29 -3.11 -3.39
N ALA A 101 2.31 -3.84 -3.93
CA ALA A 101 1.06 -3.28 -4.45
C ALA A 101 0.13 -2.84 -3.32
N GLU A 102 0.06 -3.60 -2.23
CA GLU A 102 -0.65 -3.23 -1.01
C GLU A 102 0.02 -2.02 -0.35
N ALA A 103 1.36 -2.02 -0.23
CA ALA A 103 2.12 -0.87 0.25
C ALA A 103 1.95 0.36 -0.66
N LYS A 104 1.91 0.20 -1.98
CA LYS A 104 1.62 1.31 -2.91
C LYS A 104 0.21 1.85 -2.73
N LYS A 105 -0.79 0.98 -2.60
CA LYS A 105 -2.18 1.39 -2.31
C LYS A 105 -2.27 2.08 -0.96
N GLU A 106 -1.53 1.64 0.04
CA GLU A 106 -1.48 2.25 1.35
C GLU A 106 -0.77 3.61 1.31
N ILE A 107 0.32 3.74 0.56
CA ILE A 107 1.00 5.02 0.29
C ILE A 107 0.08 5.98 -0.48
N GLU A 108 -0.66 5.52 -1.48
CA GLU A 108 -1.62 6.34 -2.21
C GLU A 108 -2.77 6.81 -1.32
N LYS A 109 -3.31 5.93 -0.47
CA LYS A 109 -4.30 6.31 0.55
C LYS A 109 -3.74 7.33 1.53
N LEU A 110 -2.54 7.10 2.07
CA LEU A 110 -1.89 8.02 2.99
C LEU A 110 -1.61 9.38 2.33
N LYS A 111 -1.20 9.39 1.05
CA LYS A 111 -1.03 10.64 0.29
C LYS A 111 -2.36 11.36 0.08
N ALA A 112 -3.42 10.65 -0.27
CA ALA A 112 -4.75 11.23 -0.42
C ALA A 112 -5.29 11.78 0.92
N GLU A 113 -5.10 11.05 2.01
CA GLU A 113 -5.45 11.51 3.36
C GLU A 113 -4.62 12.71 3.80
N MET A 114 -3.33 12.75 3.47
CA MET A 114 -2.45 13.87 3.79
C MET A 114 -2.84 15.11 2.99
N ALA A 115 -3.07 14.97 1.68
CA ALA A 115 -3.60 16.04 0.84
C ALA A 115 -4.92 16.58 1.37
N ARG A 116 -5.83 15.70 1.83
CA ARG A 116 -7.09 16.12 2.44
C ARG A 116 -6.88 16.85 3.78
N LYS A 117 -5.95 16.38 4.62
CA LYS A 117 -5.60 17.04 5.89
C LYS A 117 -4.95 18.40 5.67
N ASP A 118 -4.10 18.53 4.66
CA ASP A 118 -3.46 19.80 4.30
C ASP A 118 -4.52 20.80 3.80
N LEU A 119 -5.40 20.39 2.89
CA LEU A 119 -6.55 21.20 2.45
C LEU A 119 -7.44 21.61 3.63
N LEU A 120 -7.71 20.70 4.55
CA LEU A 120 -8.53 20.97 5.74
C LEU A 120 -7.85 21.94 6.71
N SER A 121 -6.53 21.85 6.87
CA SER A 121 -5.74 22.78 7.66
C SER A 121 -5.77 24.19 7.08
N GLU A 122 -5.57 24.32 5.76
CA GLU A 122 -5.63 25.61 5.06
C GLU A 122 -7.03 26.22 5.10
N ALA A 123 -8.06 25.41 4.81
CA ALA A 123 -9.46 25.82 4.91
C ALA A 123 -9.84 26.24 6.34
N THR A 124 -9.30 25.55 7.36
CA THR A 124 -9.53 25.91 8.77
C THR A 124 -8.88 27.24 9.13
N LYS A 125 -7.65 27.50 8.66
CA LYS A 125 -7.00 28.81 8.83
C LYS A 125 -7.80 29.92 8.16
N TYR A 126 -8.26 29.68 6.93
CA TYR A 126 -9.08 30.64 6.19
C TYR A 126 -10.41 30.94 6.91
N ALA A 127 -11.09 29.90 7.39
CA ALA A 127 -12.32 30.03 8.17
C ALA A 127 -12.09 30.80 9.48
N LEU A 128 -10.97 30.56 10.18
CA LEU A 128 -10.59 31.30 11.38
C LEU A 128 -10.36 32.80 11.09
N GLU A 129 -9.67 33.13 10.00
CA GLU A 129 -9.45 34.52 9.57
C GLU A 129 -10.78 35.24 9.28
N LYS A 130 -11.72 34.53 8.65
CA LYS A 130 -13.07 35.02 8.34
C LYS A 130 -14.04 34.94 9.53
N LYS A 131 -13.58 34.50 10.71
CA LYS A 131 -14.39 34.27 11.93
C LYS A 131 -15.58 33.32 11.71
N LEU A 132 -15.42 32.36 10.81
CA LEU A 132 -16.40 31.33 10.52
C LEU A 132 -16.25 30.15 11.49
N PRO A 133 -17.36 29.49 11.85
CA PRO A 133 -17.32 28.34 12.75
C PRO A 133 -16.58 27.14 12.12
N VAL A 134 -15.42 26.82 12.70
CA VAL A 134 -14.48 25.77 12.24
C VAL A 134 -15.13 24.38 12.12
N LYS A 135 -16.16 24.09 12.92
CA LYS A 135 -16.88 22.81 12.89
C LYS A 135 -17.55 22.51 11.54
N PHE A 136 -17.79 23.52 10.71
CA PHE A 136 -18.43 23.34 9.40
C PHE A 136 -17.42 23.25 8.25
N VAL A 137 -16.14 23.54 8.49
CA VAL A 137 -15.10 23.55 7.44
C VAL A 137 -14.99 22.20 6.76
N GLU A 138 -15.06 21.10 7.51
CA GLU A 138 -15.01 19.74 6.94
C GLU A 138 -16.16 19.44 5.97
N LYS A 139 -17.33 20.06 6.19
CA LYS A 139 -18.52 19.90 5.34
C LYS A 139 -18.49 20.81 4.12
N LEU A 140 -17.62 21.82 4.11
CA LEU A 140 -17.47 22.81 3.05
C LEU A 140 -16.22 22.55 2.18
N LEU A 141 -15.44 21.50 2.49
CA LEU A 141 -14.32 21.06 1.66
C LEU A 141 -14.80 20.60 0.28
N GLY A 142 -14.26 21.23 -0.77
CA GLY A 142 -14.47 20.86 -2.17
C GLY A 142 -13.36 19.95 -2.71
N GLU A 143 -13.33 19.79 -4.03
CA GLU A 143 -12.30 19.00 -4.74
C GLU A 143 -10.91 19.65 -4.65
N ASP A 144 -10.86 20.96 -4.48
CA ASP A 144 -9.64 21.77 -4.41
C ASP A 144 -9.78 22.93 -3.41
N PHE A 145 -8.67 23.64 -3.18
CA PHE A 145 -8.64 24.78 -2.26
C PHE A 145 -9.52 25.95 -2.75
N GLU A 146 -9.58 26.21 -4.05
CA GLU A 146 -10.36 27.32 -4.62
C GLU A 146 -11.87 27.08 -4.50
N SER A 147 -12.37 25.86 -4.75
CA SER A 147 -13.77 25.51 -4.50
C SER A 147 -14.09 25.56 -3.01
N THR A 148 -13.18 25.08 -2.15
CA THR A 148 -13.34 25.16 -0.69
C THR A 148 -13.44 26.61 -0.22
N LYS A 149 -12.61 27.49 -0.78
CA LYS A 149 -12.64 28.94 -0.48
C LYS A 149 -13.94 29.58 -0.94
N THR A 150 -14.40 29.28 -2.15
CA THR A 150 -15.67 29.78 -2.69
C THR A 150 -16.87 29.34 -1.83
N ASN A 151 -16.86 28.07 -1.38
CA ASN A 151 -17.88 27.55 -0.47
C ASN A 151 -17.83 28.24 0.91
N LEU A 152 -16.63 28.47 1.44
CA LEU A 152 -16.43 29.17 2.72
C LEU A 152 -16.86 30.65 2.64
N ASP A 153 -16.54 31.34 1.55
CA ASP A 153 -16.95 32.73 1.35
C ASP A 153 -18.48 32.83 1.22
N SER A 154 -19.11 31.96 0.44
CA SER A 154 -20.58 31.93 0.29
C SER A 154 -21.28 31.66 1.63
N PHE A 155 -20.78 30.66 2.37
CA PHE A 155 -21.27 30.39 3.73
C PHE A 155 -21.04 31.57 4.67
N GLY A 156 -19.91 32.25 4.55
CA GLY A 156 -19.58 33.40 5.38
C GLY A 156 -20.45 34.63 5.13
N GLU A 157 -20.88 34.85 3.89
CA GLU A 157 -21.86 35.89 3.57
C GLU A 157 -23.23 35.62 4.17
N GLU A 158 -23.74 34.39 4.03
CA GLU A 158 -25.03 33.99 4.63
C GLU A 158 -24.98 34.03 6.16
N TRP A 159 -23.87 33.56 6.74
CA TRP A 159 -23.64 33.61 8.18
C TRP A 159 -23.62 35.04 8.71
N SER A 160 -22.90 35.94 8.05
CA SER A 160 -22.85 37.36 8.40
C SER A 160 -24.23 38.01 8.32
N LYS A 161 -24.99 37.77 7.24
CA LYS A 161 -26.36 38.27 7.09
C LYS A 161 -27.30 37.74 8.19
N GLY A 162 -27.17 36.46 8.55
CA GLY A 162 -27.93 35.86 9.64
C GLY A 162 -27.62 36.49 10.99
N LEU A 163 -26.33 36.76 11.26
CA LEU A 163 -25.90 37.47 12.47
C LEU A 163 -26.41 38.92 12.49
N GLU A 164 -26.33 39.65 11.38
CA GLU A 164 -26.87 41.01 11.26
C GLU A 164 -28.37 41.03 11.55
N SER A 165 -29.15 40.14 10.94
CA SER A 165 -30.59 40.04 11.19
C SER A 165 -30.90 39.72 12.66
N LEU A 166 -30.11 38.86 13.31
CA LEU A 166 -30.30 38.51 14.71
C LEU A 166 -29.94 39.69 15.63
N VAL A 167 -28.85 40.40 15.33
CA VAL A 167 -28.45 41.62 16.05
C VAL A 167 -29.51 42.70 15.88
N ASP A 168 -30.04 42.90 14.67
CA ASP A 168 -31.12 43.85 14.40
C ASP A 168 -32.39 43.48 15.15
N GLU A 169 -32.76 42.21 15.19
CA GLU A 169 -33.90 41.75 15.98
C GLU A 169 -33.67 41.96 17.48
N LYS A 170 -32.47 41.68 17.99
CA LYS A 170 -32.09 41.95 19.38
C LYS A 170 -32.08 43.44 19.71
N MET A 171 -31.59 44.28 18.81
CA MET A 171 -31.63 45.73 18.96
C MET A 171 -33.07 46.23 18.93
N LYS A 172 -33.94 45.71 18.05
CA LYS A 172 -35.38 46.02 18.05
C LYS A 172 -36.06 45.58 19.34
N GLN A 173 -35.76 44.38 19.84
CA GLN A 173 -36.29 43.85 21.10
C GLN A 173 -35.79 44.64 22.32
N SER A 174 -34.54 45.13 22.28
CA SER A 174 -33.90 45.89 23.36
C SER A 174 -34.07 47.39 23.20
N SER A 175 -34.71 47.87 22.13
CA SER A 175 -34.99 49.28 21.91
C SER A 175 -36.15 49.70 22.82
N TYR A 176 -35.79 50.16 24.01
CA TYR A 176 -36.69 50.96 24.82
C TYR A 176 -36.97 52.25 24.06
N VAL A 177 -38.21 52.42 23.59
CA VAL A 177 -38.68 53.72 23.08
C VAL A 177 -39.09 54.52 24.32
N PRO A 178 -38.29 55.49 24.79
CA PRO A 178 -38.73 56.34 25.88
C PRO A 178 -39.91 57.17 25.38
N GLY A 179 -41.06 57.01 26.05
CA GLY A 179 -42.33 57.65 25.73
C GLY A 179 -43.53 56.86 26.25
N GLY A 180 -44.64 57.54 26.49
CA GLY A 180 -45.86 56.94 27.07
C GLY A 180 -46.63 56.04 26.10
N ASN A 181 -47.65 55.34 26.60
CA ASN A 181 -48.56 54.57 25.77
C ASN A 181 -49.74 55.45 25.29
N ASN A 182 -50.15 55.25 24.04
CA ASN A 182 -51.46 55.71 23.56
C ASN A 182 -52.61 55.06 24.36
N PRO A 183 -53.82 55.65 24.33
CA PRO A 183 -55.03 55.00 24.88
C PRO A 183 -55.32 53.62 24.28
N ASP A 184 -54.82 53.36 23.07
CA ASP A 184 -54.90 52.10 22.32
C ASP A 184 -53.70 51.16 22.57
N GLY A 185 -52.86 51.46 23.56
CA GLY A 185 -51.71 50.62 23.96
C GLY A 185 -50.48 50.72 23.05
N SER A 186 -50.57 51.33 21.86
CA SER A 186 -49.42 51.56 20.98
C SER A 186 -48.37 52.50 21.62
N LYS A 187 -47.08 52.22 21.42
CA LYS A 187 -45.98 53.02 21.99
C LYS A 187 -45.90 54.38 21.30
N MET A 188 -45.96 55.48 22.07
CA MET A 188 -45.82 56.84 21.57
C MET A 188 -44.41 57.37 21.89
N SER A 189 -43.74 58.01 20.93
CA SER A 189 -42.46 58.67 21.19
C SER A 189 -42.62 59.88 22.12
N ILE A 190 -41.61 60.22 22.94
CA ILE A 190 -41.61 61.44 23.78
C ILE A 190 -42.07 62.68 23.01
N GLY A 191 -41.58 62.91 21.79
CA GLY A 191 -41.97 64.08 21.01
C GLY A 191 -43.46 64.13 20.67
N ALA A 192 -44.05 62.97 20.36
CA ALA A 192 -45.48 62.85 20.11
C ALA A 192 -46.31 63.01 21.41
N SER A 193 -45.80 62.56 22.56
CA SER A 193 -46.47 62.77 23.85
C SER A 193 -46.51 64.23 24.27
N ILE A 194 -45.41 64.96 24.07
CA ILE A 194 -45.33 66.40 24.32
C ILE A 194 -46.28 67.16 23.39
N ALA A 195 -46.32 66.81 22.10
CA ALA A 195 -47.22 67.43 21.13
C ALA A 195 -48.70 67.19 21.48
N THR A 196 -49.07 65.97 21.86
CA THR A 196 -50.45 65.63 22.26
C THR A 196 -50.85 66.37 23.53
N GLN A 197 -49.94 66.46 24.51
CA GLN A 197 -50.19 67.22 25.73
C GLN A 197 -50.40 68.71 25.44
N ASN A 198 -49.61 69.31 24.55
CA ASN A 198 -49.76 70.70 24.13
C ASN A 198 -51.03 70.97 23.31
N ASN A 199 -51.51 70.00 22.53
CA ASN A 199 -52.74 70.16 21.77
C ASN A 199 -53.98 70.08 22.68
N ASN A 200 -53.93 69.26 23.73
CA ASN A 200 -55.01 69.15 24.71
C ASN A 200 -55.09 70.35 25.68
N THR A 201 -54.03 71.14 25.84
CA THR A 201 -54.05 72.35 26.67
C THR A 201 -54.62 73.58 25.96
N SER A 202 -54.89 73.50 24.65
CA SER A 202 -55.45 74.59 23.84
C SER A 202 -56.84 74.27 23.31
N SER A 203 -57.82 74.07 24.21
CA SER A 203 -59.23 74.04 23.81
C SER A 203 -59.72 75.46 23.51
N VAL A 204 -59.51 75.95 22.28
CA VAL A 204 -60.31 77.06 21.76
C VAL A 204 -61.69 76.50 21.44
N GLN A 205 -62.70 76.88 22.22
CA GLN A 205 -64.09 76.52 21.98
C GLN A 205 -64.52 77.13 20.64
N ASN A 206 -64.52 76.32 19.58
CA ASN A 206 -64.90 76.77 18.25
C ASN A 206 -66.40 76.48 18.06
N ASP A 207 -67.23 77.35 18.63
CA ASP A 207 -68.65 77.39 18.33
C ASP A 207 -68.94 78.59 17.40
N PRO A 208 -69.11 78.36 16.09
CA PRO A 208 -69.42 79.44 15.15
C PRO A 208 -70.88 79.96 15.27
N TRP A 209 -71.70 79.40 16.16
CA TRP A 209 -73.11 79.80 16.36
C TRP A 209 -73.52 80.03 17.81
N ALA A 210 -72.57 80.07 18.76
CA ALA A 210 -72.85 80.52 20.12
C ALA A 210 -73.25 82.01 20.09
N LYS A 211 -74.55 82.28 20.25
CA LYS A 211 -75.07 83.61 20.56
C LYS A 211 -74.79 84.00 22.00
#